data_AF-A0A246TA09-F1
#
_entry.id   AF-A0A246TA09-F1
#
_cell.length_a   1.000
_cell.length_b   1.000
_cell.length_c   1.000
_cell.angle_alpha   90.00
_cell.angle_beta   90.00
_cell.angle_gamma   90.00
#
_symmetry.space_group_name_H-M   'P 1'
#
loop_
_entity.id
_entity.type
_entity.pdbx_description
1 polymer ?
#
loop_
_entity_poly.entity_id
_entity_poly.type
_entity_poly.pdbx_seq_one_letter_code
_entity_poly.pdbx_strand_id
1 'polypeptide(L)'
;MGMHNMNAHTGILVLVLFAAASVGCSSETESPDIVRFASSELHALGSSCSGDYLAVDKGDFILVEKSGTSVLQKDIKLSDLGSHRLAIATRHGSIDLVTTFTLKHDNTVAVFEDVNFVPQLTPEQLDELKLPRDFKAKMTRIFKDAFPTLVLCPLSGAT
;
A
#
# COMPACT_ATOMS: atom_id res chain seq x y z
N MET A 1 -45.05 44.98 -46.28
CA MET A 1 -46.33 44.26 -46.35
C MET A 1 -46.04 42.83 -46.75
N GLY A 2 -46.59 41.85 -46.02
CA GLY A 2 -46.72 40.46 -46.47
C GLY A 2 -45.67 39.48 -45.94
N MET A 3 -46.05 38.75 -44.89
CA MET A 3 -45.35 37.62 -44.28
C MET A 3 -45.80 36.29 -44.93
N HIS A 4 -44.95 35.26 -44.79
CA HIS A 4 -45.21 33.81 -44.93
C HIS A 4 -45.19 33.23 -46.37
N ASN A 5 -44.74 31.99 -46.64
CA ASN A 5 -44.37 30.87 -45.76
C ASN A 5 -43.39 29.92 -46.47
N MET A 6 -42.71 29.13 -45.64
CA MET A 6 -41.73 28.09 -45.92
C MET A 6 -42.34 26.79 -46.48
N ASN A 7 -41.55 26.05 -47.27
CA ASN A 7 -41.33 24.60 -47.12
C ASN A 7 -40.12 24.19 -47.99
N ALA A 8 -38.92 24.11 -47.40
CA ALA A 8 -38.31 22.88 -46.85
C ALA A 8 -37.69 22.00 -47.94
N HIS A 9 -36.47 22.39 -48.34
CA HIS A 9 -35.56 21.59 -49.14
C HIS A 9 -34.91 20.49 -48.29
N THR A 10 -34.97 19.27 -48.82
CA THR A 10 -34.34 18.05 -48.34
C THR A 10 -32.81 18.21 -48.30
N GLY A 11 -32.27 18.49 -47.12
CA GLY A 11 -30.83 18.56 -46.85
C GLY A 11 -30.34 17.29 -46.16
N ILE A 12 -29.41 16.60 -46.81
CA ILE A 12 -28.71 15.41 -46.31
C ILE A 12 -27.95 15.77 -45.02
N LEU A 13 -28.37 15.18 -43.89
CA LEU A 13 -27.70 15.30 -42.61
C LEU A 13 -26.49 14.35 -42.59
N VAL A 14 -25.30 14.88 -42.85
CA VAL A 14 -24.04 14.14 -42.67
C VAL A 14 -23.79 14.01 -41.17
N LEU A 15 -24.07 12.83 -40.62
CA LEU A 15 -23.75 12.48 -39.24
C LEU A 15 -22.23 12.31 -39.13
N VAL A 16 -21.54 13.36 -38.64
CA VAL A 16 -20.14 13.25 -38.23
C VAL A 16 -20.11 12.42 -36.94
N LEU A 17 -19.80 11.13 -37.07
CA LEU A 17 -19.49 10.25 -35.95
C LEU A 17 -18.24 10.78 -35.25
N PHE A 18 -18.43 11.46 -34.12
CA PHE A 18 -17.39 11.70 -33.13
C PHE A 18 -16.99 10.34 -32.55
N ALA A 19 -15.99 9.70 -33.15
CA ALA A 19 -15.22 8.67 -32.47
C ALA A 19 -14.33 9.38 -31.44
N ALA A 20 -14.92 9.81 -30.33
CA ALA A 20 -14.18 10.01 -29.11
C ALA A 20 -13.70 8.63 -28.69
N ALA A 21 -12.47 8.29 -29.09
CA ALA A 21 -11.72 7.25 -28.42
C ALA A 21 -11.61 7.70 -26.96
N SER A 22 -12.54 7.24 -26.14
CA SER A 22 -12.35 7.18 -24.70
C SER A 22 -11.14 6.27 -24.52
N VAL A 23 -9.96 6.87 -24.48
CA VAL A 23 -8.78 6.24 -23.93
C VAL A 23 -9.21 5.89 -22.53
N GLY A 24 -9.55 4.60 -22.34
CA GLY A 24 -10.00 4.12 -21.06
C GLY A 24 -8.95 4.54 -20.06
N CYS A 25 -9.35 5.35 -19.08
CA CYS A 25 -8.61 5.40 -17.83
C CYS A 25 -8.61 3.96 -17.33
N SER A 26 -7.52 3.24 -17.61
CA SER A 26 -7.25 1.97 -16.97
C SER A 26 -7.44 2.25 -15.49
N SER A 27 -8.37 1.55 -14.84
CA SER A 27 -8.31 1.39 -13.40
C SER A 27 -6.85 1.11 -13.05
N GLU A 28 -6.25 1.90 -12.16
CA GLU A 28 -4.88 1.63 -11.71
C GLU A 28 -4.83 0.18 -11.28
N THR A 29 -4.22 -0.66 -12.11
CA THR A 29 -4.06 -2.06 -11.79
C THR A 29 -3.14 -2.09 -10.59
N GLU A 30 -3.62 -2.65 -9.49
CA GLU A 30 -2.85 -2.81 -8.27
C GLU A 30 -1.49 -3.45 -8.59
N SER A 31 -0.42 -2.94 -7.97
CA SER A 31 0.94 -3.38 -8.28
C SER A 31 1.07 -4.90 -8.13
N PRO A 32 1.75 -5.59 -9.07
CA PRO A 32 2.01 -7.03 -8.95
C PRO A 32 2.70 -7.43 -7.65
N ASP A 33 3.54 -6.55 -7.09
CA ASP A 33 4.20 -6.78 -5.81
C ASP A 33 3.18 -6.71 -4.67
N ILE A 34 2.26 -5.74 -4.68
CA ILE A 34 1.19 -5.65 -3.68
C ILE A 34 0.27 -6.87 -3.75
N VAL A 35 -0.18 -7.26 -4.94
CA VAL A 35 -1.04 -8.44 -5.13
C VAL A 35 -0.35 -9.69 -4.57
N ARG A 36 0.94 -9.86 -4.85
CA ARG A 36 1.71 -11.01 -4.36
C ARG A 36 1.77 -11.03 -2.84
N PHE A 37 2.17 -9.91 -2.23
CA PHE A 37 2.28 -9.80 -0.77
C PHE A 37 0.91 -9.91 -0.08
N ALA A 38 -0.16 -9.39 -0.66
CA ALA A 38 -1.54 -9.52 -0.17
C ALA A 38 -2.05 -10.97 -0.19
N SER A 39 -1.54 -11.79 -1.12
CA SER A 39 -1.92 -13.20 -1.29
C SER A 39 -1.10 -14.18 -0.45
N SER A 40 -0.22 -13.68 0.42
CA SER A 40 0.72 -14.48 1.22
C SER A 40 0.75 -14.01 2.67
N GLU A 41 1.36 -14.81 3.54
CA GLU A 41 1.77 -14.33 4.87
C GLU A 41 3.19 -13.79 4.80
N LEU A 42 3.46 -12.65 5.44
CA LEU A 42 4.81 -12.10 5.55
C LEU A 42 5.36 -12.43 6.93
N HIS A 43 6.42 -13.23 6.95
CA HIS A 43 7.09 -13.64 8.19
C HIS A 43 8.51 -13.11 8.24
N ALA A 44 9.06 -12.91 9.44
CA ALA A 44 10.49 -12.65 9.59
C ALA A 44 11.32 -13.83 9.06
N LEU A 45 12.38 -13.54 8.29
CA LEU A 45 13.30 -14.55 7.76
C LEU A 45 13.93 -15.36 8.92
N GLY A 46 14.02 -16.67 8.73
CA GLY A 46 14.56 -17.59 9.74
C GLY A 46 13.52 -18.08 10.75
N SER A 47 12.30 -17.55 10.74
CA SER A 47 11.20 -18.06 11.55
C SER A 47 10.66 -19.41 11.05
N SER A 48 11.08 -19.88 9.88
CA SER A 48 10.48 -21.04 9.19
C SER A 48 8.96 -20.88 9.01
N CYS A 49 8.51 -19.68 8.67
CA CYS A 49 7.10 -19.31 8.63
C CYS A 49 6.36 -19.55 9.97
N SER A 50 7.09 -19.43 11.08
CA SER A 50 6.57 -19.63 12.43
C SER A 50 6.89 -18.43 13.32
N GLY A 51 5.98 -17.47 13.37
CA GLY A 51 6.13 -16.23 14.10
C GLY A 51 4.91 -15.35 13.89
N ASP A 52 4.91 -14.17 14.49
CA ASP A 52 3.93 -13.14 14.14
C ASP A 52 4.10 -12.76 12.67
N TYR A 53 2.99 -12.52 11.98
CA TYR A 53 3.00 -12.34 10.54
C TYR A 53 2.02 -11.29 10.08
N LEU A 54 2.30 -10.66 8.93
CA LEU A 54 1.36 -9.78 8.26
C LEU A 54 0.53 -10.59 7.25
N ALA A 55 -0.77 -10.32 7.19
CA ALA A 55 -1.69 -10.94 6.25
C ALA A 55 -2.82 -9.96 5.90
N VAL A 56 -3.62 -10.30 4.88
CA VAL A 56 -4.84 -9.56 4.52
C VAL A 56 -6.06 -10.25 5.13
N ASP A 57 -6.85 -9.50 5.90
CA ASP A 57 -8.19 -9.90 6.34
C ASP A 57 -9.23 -8.91 5.79
N LYS A 58 -10.17 -9.42 4.98
CA LYS A 58 -11.26 -8.62 4.38
C LYS A 58 -10.80 -7.38 3.61
N GLY A 59 -9.60 -7.42 3.04
CA GLY A 59 -9.01 -6.32 2.26
C GLY A 59 -8.10 -5.38 3.07
N ASP A 60 -8.03 -5.54 4.39
CA ASP A 60 -7.14 -4.76 5.24
C ASP A 60 -5.91 -5.59 5.64
N PHE A 61 -4.73 -4.98 5.64
CA PHE A 61 -3.55 -5.63 6.22
C PHE A 61 -3.59 -5.57 7.74
N ILE A 62 -3.24 -6.70 8.35
CA ILE A 62 -3.22 -6.90 9.79
C ILE A 62 -1.91 -7.59 10.20
N LEU A 63 -1.45 -7.32 11.43
CA LEU A 63 -0.42 -8.10 12.10
C LEU A 63 -1.11 -9.13 12.99
N VAL A 64 -0.80 -10.39 12.78
CA VAL A 64 -1.40 -11.53 13.47
C VAL A 64 -0.34 -12.15 14.38
N GLU A 65 -0.76 -12.54 15.58
CA GLU A 65 0.07 -13.32 16.50
C GLU A 65 0.39 -14.69 15.89
N LYS A 66 1.55 -15.26 16.21
CA LYS A 66 2.01 -16.58 15.73
C LYS A 66 0.96 -17.70 15.77
N SER A 67 0.09 -17.71 16.77
CA SER A 67 -0.97 -18.72 16.92
C SER A 67 -2.09 -18.59 15.88
N GLY A 68 -2.20 -17.45 15.19
CA GLY A 68 -3.34 -17.10 14.35
C GLY A 68 -4.60 -16.70 15.11
N THR A 69 -4.57 -16.68 16.45
CA THR A 69 -5.79 -16.47 17.27
C THR A 69 -6.11 -15.01 17.52
N SER A 70 -5.12 -14.13 17.39
CA SER A 70 -5.20 -12.74 17.84
C SER A 70 -4.65 -11.81 16.76
N VAL A 71 -5.38 -10.72 16.49
CA VAL A 71 -4.88 -9.62 15.67
C VAL A 71 -4.19 -8.61 16.59
N LEU A 72 -2.88 -8.49 16.45
CA LEU A 72 -2.03 -7.58 17.23
C LEU A 72 -2.14 -6.14 16.72
N GLN A 73 -2.34 -5.95 15.42
CA GLN A 73 -2.45 -4.63 14.82
C GLN A 73 -3.33 -4.65 13.56
N LYS A 74 -4.08 -3.56 13.36
CA LYS A 74 -4.96 -3.33 12.21
C LYS A 74 -4.55 -2.05 11.46
N ASP A 75 -5.24 -1.80 10.34
CA ASP A 75 -5.09 -0.59 9.51
C ASP A 75 -3.66 -0.39 9.01
N ILE A 76 -2.99 -1.50 8.71
CA ILE A 76 -1.67 -1.49 8.10
C ILE A 76 -1.86 -1.22 6.62
N LYS A 77 -1.06 -0.33 6.06
CA LYS A 77 -1.07 -0.06 4.62
C LYS A 77 0.20 -0.58 3.98
N LEU A 78 0.03 -1.33 2.91
CA LEU A 78 1.12 -1.73 2.03
C LEU A 78 1.12 -0.82 0.80
N SER A 79 2.29 -0.36 0.38
CA SER A 79 2.42 0.48 -0.82
C SER A 79 3.66 0.11 -1.59
N ASP A 80 3.51 -0.04 -2.91
CA ASP A 80 4.62 -0.24 -3.82
C ASP A 80 5.21 1.14 -4.14
N LEU A 81 6.50 1.30 -3.86
CA LEU A 81 7.23 2.53 -4.14
C LEU A 81 7.93 2.49 -5.50
N GLY A 82 7.75 1.40 -6.26
CA GLY A 82 8.49 1.08 -7.46
C GLY A 82 9.95 0.76 -7.19
N SER A 83 10.69 0.45 -8.25
CA SER A 83 12.15 0.20 -8.17
C SER A 83 12.53 -0.85 -7.11
N HIS A 84 11.74 -1.92 -6.99
CA HIS A 84 11.93 -2.98 -5.99
C HIS A 84 11.88 -2.46 -4.55
N ARG A 85 10.96 -1.55 -4.23
CA ARG A 85 10.79 -1.02 -2.87
C ARG A 85 9.35 -1.09 -2.43
N LEU A 86 9.17 -1.45 -1.16
CA LEU A 86 7.87 -1.64 -0.52
C LEU A 86 7.82 -0.77 0.73
N ALA A 87 6.67 -0.16 1.01
CA ALA A 87 6.42 0.54 2.26
C ALA A 87 5.30 -0.13 3.04
N ILE A 88 5.51 -0.25 4.36
CA ILE A 88 4.49 -0.61 5.34
C ILE A 88 4.25 0.63 6.20
N ALA A 89 3.03 1.15 6.19
CA ALA A 89 2.64 2.30 7.00
C ALA A 89 1.66 1.89 8.09
N THR A 90 1.90 2.40 9.31
CA THR A 90 1.03 2.19 10.47
C THR A 90 0.66 3.52 11.11
N ARG A 91 -0.64 3.74 11.35
CA ARG A 91 -1.11 5.00 11.92
C ARG A 91 -0.96 5.00 13.44
N HIS A 92 -0.31 6.05 13.96
CA HIS A 92 -0.23 6.37 15.39
C HIS A 92 -0.75 7.80 15.62
N GLY A 93 -2.04 7.91 15.96
CA GLY A 93 -2.70 9.21 16.11
C GLY A 93 -2.79 9.96 14.78
N SER A 94 -2.09 11.10 14.68
CA SER A 94 -2.00 11.93 13.46
C SER A 94 -0.79 11.65 12.59
N ILE A 95 0.07 10.69 12.98
CA ILE A 95 1.34 10.40 12.31
C ILE A 95 1.30 8.98 11.78
N ASP A 96 1.77 8.78 10.56
CA ASP A 96 2.07 7.45 10.04
C ASP A 96 3.54 7.12 10.30
N LEU A 97 3.79 5.93 10.85
CA LEU A 97 5.12 5.34 10.88
C LEU A 97 5.28 4.50 9.62
N VAL A 98 6.18 4.91 8.74
CA VAL A 98 6.40 4.28 7.43
C VAL A 98 7.73 3.56 7.43
N THR A 99 7.67 2.23 7.43
CA THR A 99 8.83 1.34 7.29
C THR A 99 9.02 1.01 5.82
N THR A 100 10.21 1.24 5.29
CA THR A 100 10.56 0.93 3.90
C THR A 100 11.45 -0.30 3.82
N PHE A 101 11.23 -1.11 2.80
CA PHE A 101 11.99 -2.31 2.50
C PHE A 101 12.47 -2.30 1.06
N THR A 102 13.68 -2.80 0.84
CA THR A 102 14.15 -3.19 -0.49
C THR A 102 13.74 -4.64 -0.76
N LEU A 103 13.12 -4.88 -1.92
CA LEU A 103 12.74 -6.20 -2.40
C LEU A 103 13.94 -6.89 -3.08
N LYS A 104 14.14 -8.16 -2.77
CA LYS A 104 15.20 -9.03 -3.29
C LYS A 104 14.63 -10.39 -3.68
N HIS A 105 15.47 -11.19 -4.36
CA HIS A 105 15.15 -12.56 -4.77
C HIS A 105 13.81 -12.63 -5.50
N ASP A 106 13.75 -12.01 -6.68
CA ASP A 106 12.55 -11.93 -7.51
C ASP A 106 11.34 -11.34 -6.78
N ASN A 107 11.56 -10.36 -5.89
CA ASN A 107 10.56 -9.70 -5.06
C ASN A 107 9.80 -10.65 -4.11
N THR A 108 10.48 -11.65 -3.56
CA THR A 108 9.91 -12.57 -2.55
C THR A 108 10.46 -12.32 -1.15
N VAL A 109 11.51 -11.50 -1.04
CA VAL A 109 12.19 -11.18 0.21
C VAL A 109 12.25 -9.65 0.36
N ALA A 110 11.71 -9.12 1.46
CA ALA A 110 11.74 -7.70 1.76
C ALA A 110 12.76 -7.42 2.88
N VAL A 111 13.85 -6.72 2.57
CA VAL A 111 14.91 -6.39 3.53
C VAL A 111 14.71 -4.99 4.06
N PHE A 112 14.71 -4.84 5.39
CA PHE A 112 14.53 -3.56 6.07
C PHE A 112 15.53 -2.50 5.58
N GLU A 113 15.05 -1.30 5.29
CA GLU A 113 15.85 -0.15 4.84
C GLU A 113 15.85 0.98 5.88
N ASP A 114 14.69 1.56 6.16
CA ASP A 114 14.54 2.67 7.11
C ASP A 114 13.11 2.74 7.67
N VAL A 115 12.93 3.52 8.73
CA VAL A 115 11.63 3.93 9.28
C VAL A 115 11.55 5.44 9.27
N ASN A 116 10.46 6.02 8.78
CA ASN A 116 10.21 7.46 8.81
C ASN A 116 8.85 7.80 9.38
N PHE A 117 8.70 9.03 9.89
CA PHE A 117 7.40 9.60 10.21
C PHE A 117 6.85 10.34 9.01
N VAL A 118 5.55 10.21 8.77
CA VAL A 118 4.81 11.01 7.79
C VAL A 118 3.65 11.71 8.51
N PRO A 119 3.62 13.06 8.55
CA PRO A 119 4.70 13.96 8.09
C PRO A 119 5.99 13.78 8.92
N GLN A 120 7.12 14.22 8.36
CA GLN A 120 8.35 14.31 9.15
C GLN A 120 8.15 15.31 10.29
N LEU A 121 8.57 14.92 11.49
CA LEU A 121 8.40 15.72 12.70
C LEU A 121 9.67 16.50 12.99
N THR A 122 9.52 17.80 13.27
CA THR A 122 10.61 18.59 13.83
C THR A 122 10.83 18.27 15.32
N PRO A 123 11.98 18.64 15.91
CA PRO A 123 12.20 18.48 17.34
C PRO A 123 11.11 19.14 18.20
N GLU A 124 10.62 20.30 17.80
CA GLU A 124 9.56 21.02 18.51
C GLU A 124 8.24 20.23 18.48
N GLN A 125 7.90 19.65 17.33
CA GLN A 125 6.71 18.80 17.20
C GLN A 125 6.82 17.51 18.01
N LEU A 126 8.02 16.93 18.11
CA LEU A 126 8.27 15.78 18.99
C LEU A 126 8.06 16.17 20.47
N ASP A 127 8.56 17.33 20.89
CA ASP A 127 8.40 17.83 22.25
C ASP A 127 6.91 18.10 22.58
N GLU A 128 6.14 18.68 21.64
CA GLU A 128 4.69 18.90 21.78
C GLU A 128 3.93 17.57 21.94
N LEU A 129 4.33 16.55 21.19
CA LEU A 129 3.78 15.19 21.27
C LEU A 129 4.32 14.38 22.46
N LYS A 130 5.24 14.94 23.25
CA LYS A 130 5.93 14.28 24.37
C LYS A 130 6.67 13.01 23.93
N LEU A 131 7.14 12.98 22.68
CA LEU A 131 7.93 11.90 22.14
C LEU A 131 9.43 12.17 22.39
N PRO A 132 10.23 11.14 22.68
CA PRO A 132 11.68 11.30 22.79
C PRO A 132 12.29 11.86 21.50
N ARG A 133 13.30 12.73 21.61
CA ARG A 133 13.99 13.27 20.42
C ARG A 133 14.70 12.20 19.60
N ASP A 134 15.06 11.09 20.21
CA ASP A 134 15.65 9.90 19.58
C ASP A 134 14.59 8.87 19.13
N PHE A 135 13.30 9.21 19.18
CA PHE A 135 12.21 8.27 18.92
C PHE A 135 12.32 7.62 17.53
N LYS A 136 12.69 8.36 16.48
CA LYS A 136 12.95 7.78 15.14
C LYS A 136 13.97 6.66 15.24
N ALA A 137 15.16 6.96 15.78
CA ALA A 137 16.26 6.01 15.87
C ALA A 137 15.88 4.77 16.71
N LYS A 138 15.14 4.99 17.79
CA LYS A 138 14.60 3.90 18.62
C LYS A 138 13.65 3.01 17.81
N MET A 139 12.72 3.59 17.07
CA MET A 139 11.79 2.82 16.23
C MET A 139 12.51 2.09 15.10
N THR A 140 13.43 2.75 14.40
CA THR A 140 14.30 2.12 13.39
C THR A 140 15.01 0.89 13.96
N ARG A 141 15.57 0.99 15.18
CA ARG A 141 16.23 -0.15 15.84
C ARG A 141 15.26 -1.27 16.17
N ILE A 142 14.11 -0.96 16.79
CA ILE A 142 13.10 -1.96 17.14
C ILE A 142 12.65 -2.73 15.90
N PHE A 143 12.32 -2.02 14.82
CA PHE A 143 11.88 -2.64 13.58
C PHE A 143 12.99 -3.45 12.92
N LYS A 144 14.23 -2.94 12.90
CA LYS A 144 15.37 -3.67 12.36
C LYS A 144 15.66 -4.95 13.15
N ASP A 145 15.50 -4.93 14.48
CA ASP A 145 15.76 -6.09 15.33
C ASP A 145 14.63 -7.14 15.23
N ALA A 146 13.36 -6.71 15.13
CA ALA A 146 12.21 -7.59 15.05
C ALA A 146 11.94 -8.13 13.63
N PHE A 147 12.07 -7.26 12.62
CA PHE A 147 11.74 -7.53 11.22
C PHE A 147 12.87 -7.13 10.28
N PRO A 148 14.12 -7.61 10.48
CA PRO A 148 15.26 -7.25 9.62
C PRO A 148 15.06 -7.65 8.16
N THR A 149 14.35 -8.75 7.94
CA THR A 149 14.02 -9.27 6.63
C THR A 149 12.71 -10.03 6.75
N LEU A 150 11.78 -9.77 5.83
CA LEU A 150 10.52 -10.48 5.70
C LEU A 150 10.57 -11.38 4.46
N VAL A 151 9.87 -12.51 4.52
CA VAL A 151 9.71 -13.44 3.41
C VAL A 151 8.25 -13.80 3.22
N LEU A 152 7.90 -14.09 1.98
CA LEU A 152 6.59 -14.63 1.65
C LEU A 152 6.51 -16.10 2.09
N CYS A 153 5.47 -16.41 2.85
CA CYS A 153 5.08 -17.74 3.27
C CYS A 153 3.69 -18.07 2.71
N PRO A 154 3.39 -19.37 2.46
CA PRO A 154 2.04 -19.81 2.14
C PRO A 154 1.04 -19.40 3.22
N LEU A 155 -0.21 -19.16 2.84
CA LEU A 155 -1.29 -18.89 3.79
C LEU A 155 -1.53 -20.10 4.71
N SER A 156 -1.57 -19.86 6.02
CA SER A 156 -1.91 -20.85 7.03
C SER A 156 -3.37 -21.28 6.84
N GLY A 157 -3.56 -22.51 6.36
CA GLY A 157 -4.88 -23.05 6.00
C GLY A 157 -5.11 -23.30 4.51
N ALA A 158 -4.13 -23.01 3.64
CA ALA A 158 -4.12 -23.48 2.26
C ALA A 158 -3.71 -24.96 2.16
N THR A 159 -4.55 -25.85 2.70
CA THR A 159 -4.50 -27.31 2.51
C THR A 159 -5.89 -27.86 2.30
#